data_AF-A0A356QYU9-F1
#
_entry.id   AF-A0A356QYU9-F1
#
_cell.length_a   1.000
_cell.length_b   1.000
_cell.length_c   1.000
_cell.angle_alpha   90.00
_cell.angle_beta   90.00
_cell.angle_gamma   90.00
#
_symmetry.space_group_name_H-M   'P 1'
#
loop_
_entity.id
_entity.type
_entity.pdbx_description
1 polymer ?
#
loop_
_entity_poly.entity_id
_entity_poly.type
_entity_poly.pdbx_seq_one_letter_code
_entity_poly.pdbx_strand_id
1 'polypeptide(L)'
;MAFPASTKYVIVGAGIHGLSTAYHLALELKSKGTGDGSDILVVDKTSIAAGASGIACGVVRNNYFQPAMRELMAHSVTVWESDPEAYSYHPVGYMQISPEIMREDVSTIAAQQKDIGYESVFIEGAEESAKYMRGLFDDWQAQG
;
A
#
# COMPACT_ATOMS: atom_id res chain seq x y z
N MET A 1 -18.14 -5.77 28.67
CA MET A 1 -18.71 -4.69 27.84
C MET A 1 -19.94 -5.25 27.15
N ALA A 2 -21.09 -4.59 27.28
CA ALA A 2 -22.30 -5.00 26.56
C ALA A 2 -22.27 -4.41 25.15
N PHE A 3 -22.65 -5.19 24.14
CA PHE A 3 -22.84 -4.66 22.79
C PHE A 3 -23.98 -3.64 22.78
N PRO A 4 -23.90 -2.56 21.99
CA PRO A 4 -25.02 -1.66 21.80
C PRO A 4 -26.20 -2.42 21.16
N ALA A 5 -27.43 -2.09 21.55
CA ALA A 5 -28.63 -2.71 20.98
C ALA A 5 -28.86 -2.31 19.50
N SER A 6 -28.33 -1.16 19.10
CA SER A 6 -28.36 -0.64 17.73
C SER A 6 -27.20 0.32 17.52
N THR A 7 -26.78 0.47 16.27
CA THR A 7 -25.77 1.46 15.85
C THR A 7 -26.06 1.91 14.43
N LYS A 8 -25.58 3.09 14.03
CA LYS A 8 -25.87 3.67 12.72
C LYS A 8 -25.03 3.03 11.62
N TYR A 9 -23.77 2.71 11.93
CA TYR A 9 -22.85 2.09 11.00
C TYR A 9 -22.26 0.82 11.61
N VAL A 10 -22.35 -0.28 10.87
CA VAL A 10 -21.72 -1.56 11.24
C VAL A 10 -20.70 -1.92 10.16
N ILE A 11 -19.46 -2.19 10.58
CA ILE A 11 -18.40 -2.71 9.73
C ILE A 11 -18.07 -4.12 10.20
N VAL A 12 -18.19 -5.10 9.29
CA VAL A 12 -17.93 -6.50 9.57
C VAL A 12 -16.53 -6.87 9.09
N GLY A 13 -15.65 -7.14 10.05
CA GLY A 13 -14.23 -7.46 9.88
C GLY A 13 -13.34 -6.36 10.46
N ALA A 14 -12.50 -6.70 11.44
CA ALA A 14 -11.51 -5.82 12.05
C ALA A 14 -10.09 -6.03 11.49
N GLY A 15 -10.00 -6.32 10.19
CA GLY A 15 -8.74 -6.27 9.44
C GLY A 15 -8.43 -4.84 8.96
N ILE A 16 -7.31 -4.66 8.27
CA ILE A 16 -6.81 -3.35 7.83
C ILE A 16 -7.85 -2.57 7.01
N HIS A 17 -8.59 -3.23 6.11
CA HIS A 17 -9.65 -2.57 5.34
C HIS A 17 -10.81 -2.11 6.21
N GLY A 18 -11.28 -2.94 7.15
CA GLY A 18 -12.40 -2.59 8.02
C GLY A 18 -12.05 -1.47 8.99
N LEU A 19 -10.85 -1.53 9.59
CA LEU A 19 -10.34 -0.47 10.48
C LEU A 19 -10.08 0.83 9.72
N SER A 20 -9.46 0.77 8.54
CA SER A 20 -9.27 1.94 7.67
C SER A 20 -10.61 2.55 7.25
N THR A 21 -11.60 1.73 6.90
CA THR A 21 -12.95 2.21 6.59
C THR A 21 -13.58 2.92 7.78
N ALA A 22 -13.50 2.35 8.98
CA ALA A 22 -14.03 2.97 10.20
C ALA A 22 -13.35 4.31 10.50
N TYR A 23 -12.02 4.36 10.37
CA TYR A 23 -11.23 5.57 10.58
C TYR A 23 -11.60 6.69 9.61
N HIS A 24 -11.60 6.40 8.29
CA HIS A 24 -11.93 7.42 7.29
C HIS A 24 -13.40 7.84 7.35
N LEU A 25 -14.32 6.93 7.71
CA LEU A 25 -15.72 7.29 7.95
C LEU A 25 -15.85 8.24 9.14
N ALA A 26 -15.15 7.98 10.25
CA ALA A 26 -15.15 8.88 11.42
C ALA A 26 -14.61 10.27 11.07
N LEU A 27 -13.49 10.33 10.32
CA LEU A 27 -12.93 11.60 9.83
C LEU A 27 -13.91 12.38 8.97
N GLU A 28 -14.59 11.69 8.03
CA GLU A 28 -15.55 12.32 7.12
C GLU A 28 -16.83 12.79 7.84
N LEU A 29 -17.32 12.03 8.81
CA LEU A 29 -18.46 12.46 9.63
C LEU A 29 -18.12 13.71 10.44
N LYS A 30 -16.90 13.74 10.99
CA LYS A 30 -16.38 14.86 11.77
C LYS A 30 -16.18 16.10 10.91
N SER A 31 -15.60 15.95 9.71
CA SER A 31 -15.38 17.06 8.77
C SER A 31 -16.70 17.72 8.35
N LYS A 32 -17.77 16.92 8.20
CA LYS A 32 -19.12 17.38 7.89
C LYS A 32 -19.91 17.89 9.10
N GLY A 33 -19.41 17.73 10.32
CA GLY A 33 -20.15 18.07 11.55
C GLY A 33 -21.39 17.21 11.78
N THR A 34 -21.44 16.00 11.21
CA THR A 34 -22.61 15.10 11.26
C THR A 34 -22.45 13.92 12.22
N GLY A 35 -21.30 13.82 12.86
CA GLY A 35 -20.96 12.81 13.85
C GLY A 35 -19.47 12.86 14.18
N ASP A 36 -19.05 12.10 15.18
CA ASP A 36 -17.65 11.99 15.62
C ASP A 36 -17.09 10.57 15.48
N GLY A 37 -17.88 9.65 14.90
CA GLY A 37 -17.55 8.24 14.75
C GLY A 37 -17.98 7.33 15.91
N SER A 38 -18.58 7.88 16.98
CA SER A 38 -19.07 7.08 18.12
C SER A 38 -20.17 6.08 17.75
N ASP A 39 -20.92 6.34 16.68
CA ASP A 39 -21.94 5.44 16.13
C ASP A 39 -21.39 4.44 15.08
N ILE A 40 -20.09 4.17 15.08
CA ILE A 40 -19.45 3.15 14.23
C ILE A 40 -19.09 1.94 15.08
N LEU A 41 -19.71 0.80 14.79
CA LEU A 41 -19.36 -0.48 15.40
C LEU A 41 -18.55 -1.33 14.41
N VAL A 42 -17.31 -1.65 14.77
CA VAL A 42 -16.51 -2.66 14.06
C VAL A 42 -16.63 -3.98 14.81
N VAL A 43 -17.08 -5.03 14.11
CA VAL A 43 -17.20 -6.38 14.67
C VAL A 43 -16.24 -7.32 13.96
N ASP A 44 -15.64 -8.23 14.71
CA ASP A 44 -14.85 -9.33 14.14
C ASP A 44 -15.28 -10.64 14.80
N LYS A 45 -15.20 -11.74 14.04
CA LYS A 45 -15.54 -13.07 14.54
C LYS A 45 -14.48 -13.64 15.49
N THR A 46 -13.29 -13.05 15.53
CA THR A 46 -12.17 -13.57 16.33
C THR A 46 -11.49 -12.45 17.11
N SER A 47 -10.58 -11.71 16.50
CA SER A 47 -9.87 -10.59 17.14
C SER A 47 -9.41 -9.59 16.08
N ILE A 48 -9.00 -8.41 16.55
CA ILE A 48 -8.43 -7.37 15.70
C ILE A 48 -7.27 -7.95 14.89
N ALA A 49 -7.28 -7.69 13.58
CA ALA A 49 -6.30 -8.13 12.61
C ALA A 49 -6.04 -9.66 12.53
N ALA A 50 -6.89 -10.53 13.10
CA ALA A 50 -6.66 -11.98 13.10
C ALA A 50 -6.67 -12.67 11.73
N GLY A 51 -7.14 -11.98 10.69
CA GLY A 51 -7.17 -12.48 9.31
C GLY A 51 -5.88 -12.21 8.54
N ALA A 52 -6.02 -11.99 7.22
CA ALA A 52 -4.90 -11.71 6.32
C ALA A 52 -4.00 -10.55 6.78
N SER A 53 -4.57 -9.56 7.49
CA SER A 53 -3.80 -8.43 8.02
C SER A 53 -2.73 -8.85 9.04
N GLY A 54 -3.01 -9.82 9.91
CA GLY A 54 -2.07 -10.28 10.94
C GLY A 54 -0.97 -11.21 10.44
N ILE A 55 -1.07 -11.67 9.19
CA ILE A 55 -0.09 -12.56 8.55
C ILE A 55 0.54 -11.94 7.29
N ALA A 56 0.23 -10.68 6.99
CA ALA A 56 0.76 -10.01 5.81
C ALA A 56 2.27 -9.76 5.96
N CYS A 57 3.02 -9.92 4.87
CA CYS A 57 4.47 -9.67 4.86
C CYS A 57 4.86 -8.18 4.91
N GLY A 58 3.88 -7.27 4.87
CA GLY A 58 4.10 -5.83 5.08
C GLY A 58 4.65 -5.04 3.88
N VAL A 59 4.70 -5.62 2.67
CA VAL A 59 5.17 -4.90 1.48
C VAL A 59 4.13 -3.89 0.99
N VAL A 60 4.50 -2.61 0.99
CA VAL A 60 3.74 -1.52 0.37
C VAL A 60 4.42 -1.14 -0.95
N ARG A 61 3.69 -1.17 -2.07
CA ARG A 61 4.25 -0.93 -3.42
C ARG A 61 3.20 -0.39 -4.39
N ASN A 62 3.65 0.28 -5.45
CA ASN A 62 2.79 0.87 -6.49
C ASN A 62 2.93 0.24 -7.88
N ASN A 63 3.85 -0.72 -8.09
CA ASN A 63 4.10 -1.34 -9.40
C ASN A 63 3.00 -2.35 -9.82
N TYR A 64 1.82 -1.82 -10.17
CA TYR A 64 0.68 -2.56 -10.71
C TYR A 64 0.56 -2.33 -12.22
N PHE A 65 -0.04 -3.26 -12.96
CA PHE A 65 -0.19 -3.16 -14.42
C PHE A 65 -1.37 -2.26 -14.84
N GLN A 66 -2.53 -2.42 -14.20
CA GLN A 66 -3.74 -1.67 -14.54
C GLN A 66 -3.63 -0.19 -14.10
N PRO A 67 -3.92 0.79 -14.97
CA PRO A 67 -3.81 2.22 -14.64
C PRO A 67 -4.62 2.63 -13.41
N ALA A 68 -5.89 2.21 -13.32
CA ALA A 68 -6.76 2.55 -12.18
C ALA A 68 -6.22 2.00 -10.85
N MET A 69 -5.62 0.81 -10.87
CA MET A 69 -4.98 0.25 -9.67
C MET A 69 -3.75 1.06 -9.27
N ARG A 70 -3.01 1.62 -10.22
CA ARG A 70 -1.81 2.40 -9.92
C ARG A 70 -2.13 3.72 -9.25
N GLU A 71 -3.14 4.44 -9.72
CA GLU A 71 -3.61 5.67 -9.06
C GLU A 71 -4.10 5.36 -7.65
N LEU A 72 -4.90 4.29 -7.49
CA LEU A 72 -5.40 3.87 -6.19
C LEU A 72 -4.26 3.52 -5.23
N MET A 73 -3.25 2.77 -5.70
CA MET A 73 -2.12 2.37 -4.86
C MET A 73 -1.21 3.56 -4.55
N ALA A 74 -1.08 4.54 -5.45
CA ALA A 74 -0.32 5.76 -5.19
C ALA A 74 -0.99 6.56 -4.07
N HIS A 75 -2.31 6.71 -4.14
CA HIS A 75 -3.10 7.26 -3.04
C HIS A 75 -2.95 6.44 -1.74
N SER A 76 -2.95 5.10 -1.80
CA SER A 76 -2.73 4.29 -0.59
C SER A 76 -1.34 4.51 0.02
N VAL A 77 -0.30 4.67 -0.80
CA VAL A 77 1.07 4.95 -0.33
C VAL A 77 1.13 6.28 0.43
N THR A 78 0.45 7.34 -0.04
CA THR A 78 0.46 8.63 0.67
C THR A 78 -0.18 8.55 2.04
N VAL A 79 -1.13 7.63 2.26
CA VAL A 79 -1.69 7.38 3.61
C VAL A 79 -0.62 6.77 4.53
N TRP A 80 0.14 5.78 4.06
CA TRP A 80 1.25 5.21 4.85
C TRP A 80 2.34 6.25 5.17
N GLU A 81 2.62 7.14 4.23
CA GLU A 81 3.62 8.21 4.38
C GLU A 81 3.15 9.37 5.26
N SER A 82 1.84 9.51 5.49
CA SER A 82 1.28 10.61 6.28
C SER A 82 1.63 10.55 7.77
N ASP A 83 1.82 9.35 8.30
CA ASP A 83 2.24 9.12 9.69
C ASP A 83 3.05 7.80 9.80
N PRO A 84 4.32 7.82 9.35
CA PRO A 84 5.13 6.61 9.30
C PRO A 84 5.37 5.99 10.68
N GLU A 85 5.42 6.81 11.73
CA GLU A 85 5.60 6.35 13.11
C GLU A 85 4.36 5.59 13.58
N ALA A 86 3.16 6.17 13.45
CA ALA A 86 1.92 5.52 13.87
C ALA A 86 1.66 4.21 13.11
N TYR A 87 2.06 4.16 11.84
CA TYR A 87 1.86 2.98 10.99
C TYR A 87 3.04 2.01 10.97
N SER A 88 4.13 2.30 11.69
CA SER A 88 5.38 1.52 11.62
C SER A 88 5.85 1.30 10.18
N TYR A 89 5.74 2.34 9.36
CA TYR A 89 6.09 2.32 7.94
C TYR A 89 7.56 2.71 7.75
N HIS A 90 8.30 1.84 7.06
CA HIS A 90 9.71 2.04 6.74
C HIS A 90 9.87 2.23 5.22
N PRO A 91 10.10 3.46 4.72
CA PRO A 91 10.20 3.74 3.29
C PRO A 91 11.57 3.32 2.73
N VAL A 92 11.82 2.02 2.69
CA VAL A 92 13.10 1.43 2.24
C VAL A 92 13.18 1.22 0.72
N GLY A 93 12.13 1.62 -0.01
CA GLY A 93 12.00 1.40 -1.45
C GLY A 93 11.55 -0.02 -1.82
N TYR A 94 11.35 -0.24 -3.12
CA TYR A 94 10.95 -1.53 -3.68
C TYR A 94 11.66 -1.74 -5.03
N MET A 95 12.17 -2.94 -5.27
CA MET A 95 12.83 -3.31 -6.52
C MET A 95 12.11 -4.50 -7.18
N GLN A 96 11.72 -4.33 -8.45
CA GLN A 96 11.23 -5.41 -9.28
C GLN A 96 12.32 -5.81 -10.29
N ILE A 97 12.98 -6.96 -10.05
CA ILE A 97 13.88 -7.55 -11.03
C ILE A 97 13.06 -8.42 -11.98
N SER A 98 13.14 -8.17 -13.28
CA SER A 98 12.28 -8.82 -14.28
C SER A 98 13.11 -9.42 -15.42
N PRO A 99 12.74 -10.61 -15.92
CA PRO A 99 13.36 -11.20 -17.11
C PRO A 99 12.95 -10.49 -18.40
N GLU A 100 13.67 -10.73 -19.50
CA GLU A 100 13.42 -10.11 -20.82
C GLU A 100 11.97 -10.28 -21.30
N ILE A 101 11.32 -11.42 -21.01
CA ILE A 101 9.93 -11.66 -21.39
C ILE A 101 8.93 -10.66 -20.77
N MET A 102 9.30 -9.99 -19.69
CA MET A 102 8.47 -8.96 -19.02
C MET A 102 8.85 -7.53 -19.41
N ARG A 103 9.82 -7.34 -20.32
CA ARG A 103 10.38 -6.03 -20.66
C ARG A 103 9.31 -5.02 -21.07
N GLU A 104 8.42 -5.41 -21.99
CA GLU A 104 7.35 -4.53 -22.49
C GLU A 104 6.36 -4.12 -21.39
N ASP A 105 5.98 -5.08 -20.54
CA ASP A 105 5.06 -4.84 -19.42
C ASP A 105 5.69 -3.87 -18.39
N VAL A 106 6.96 -4.08 -18.03
CA VAL A 106 7.66 -3.24 -17.05
C VAL A 106 7.94 -1.85 -17.60
N SER A 107 8.32 -1.74 -18.88
CA SER A 107 8.46 -0.44 -19.55
C SER A 107 7.13 0.33 -19.56
N THR A 108 6.01 -0.37 -19.75
CA THR A 108 4.67 0.23 -19.70
C THR A 108 4.34 0.71 -18.28
N ILE A 109 4.68 -0.08 -17.25
CA ILE A 109 4.50 0.31 -15.85
C ILE A 109 5.31 1.57 -15.52
N ALA A 110 6.58 1.62 -15.93
CA ALA A 110 7.46 2.76 -15.69
C ALA A 110 6.96 4.05 -16.35
N ALA A 111 6.50 3.96 -17.61
CA ALA A 111 5.90 5.10 -18.30
C ALA A 111 4.66 5.62 -17.55
N GLN A 112 3.77 4.72 -17.12
CA GLN A 112 2.56 5.11 -16.42
C GLN A 112 2.83 5.64 -14.99
N GLN A 113 3.88 5.17 -14.31
CA GLN A 113 4.33 5.77 -13.04
C GLN A 113 4.81 7.21 -13.25
N LYS A 114 5.60 7.44 -14.30
CA LYS A 114 6.05 8.79 -14.68
C LYS A 114 4.88 9.73 -14.98
N ASP A 115 3.84 9.24 -15.68
CA ASP A 115 2.67 10.04 -16.05
C ASP A 115 1.88 10.55 -14.84
N ILE A 116 1.84 9.77 -13.75
CA ILE A 116 1.19 10.19 -12.49
C ILE A 116 2.15 10.86 -11.49
N GLY A 117 3.40 11.11 -11.89
CA GLY A 117 4.42 11.72 -11.04
C GLY A 117 4.91 10.83 -9.90
N TYR A 118 4.77 9.50 -10.02
CA TYR A 118 5.25 8.56 -9.01
C TYR A 118 6.77 8.37 -9.13
N GLU A 119 7.49 8.61 -8.03
CA GLU A 119 8.95 8.49 -7.99
C GLU A 119 9.39 7.05 -8.25
N SER A 120 10.11 6.84 -9.35
CA SER A 120 10.66 5.55 -9.74
C SER A 120 11.80 5.74 -10.74
N VAL A 121 12.70 4.76 -10.79
CA VAL A 121 13.75 4.68 -11.82
C VAL A 121 13.56 3.40 -12.62
N PHE A 122 13.66 3.50 -13.94
CA PHE A 122 13.63 2.35 -14.84
C PHE A 122 15.04 2.07 -15.34
N ILE A 123 15.58 0.91 -14.95
CA ILE A 123 16.91 0.46 -15.32
C ILE A 123 16.73 -0.74 -16.25
N GLU A 124 17.30 -0.66 -17.45
CA GLU A 124 17.11 -1.66 -18.49
C GLU A 124 18.44 -2.01 -19.16
N GLY A 125 18.60 -3.30 -19.49
CA GLY A 125 19.81 -3.82 -20.12
C GLY A 125 20.87 -4.27 -19.12
N ALA A 126 21.71 -5.21 -19.57
CA ALA A 126 22.69 -5.87 -18.71
C ALA A 126 23.71 -4.89 -18.10
N GLU A 127 24.22 -3.94 -18.88
CA GLU A 127 25.24 -2.99 -18.43
C GLU A 127 24.70 -2.04 -17.35
N GLU A 128 23.57 -1.37 -17.62
CA GLU A 128 22.97 -0.43 -16.67
C GLU A 128 22.45 -1.13 -15.41
N SER A 129 21.89 -2.34 -15.55
CA SER A 129 21.48 -3.17 -14.41
C SER A 129 22.68 -3.54 -13.55
N ALA A 130 23.79 -4.00 -14.14
CA ALA A 130 25.01 -4.36 -13.41
C ALA A 130 25.66 -3.14 -12.74
N LYS A 131 25.61 -1.97 -13.38
CA LYS A 131 26.09 -0.71 -12.80
C LYS A 131 25.22 -0.27 -11.62
N TYR A 132 23.90 -0.33 -11.77
CA TYR A 132 22.95 0.04 -10.72
C TYR A 132 23.09 -0.88 -9.49
N MET A 133 23.12 -2.21 -9.72
CA MET A 133 23.25 -3.18 -8.62
C MET A 133 24.59 -3.07 -7.89
N ARG A 134 25.69 -2.80 -8.59
CA ARG A 134 27.00 -2.53 -7.96
C ARG A 134 27.06 -1.22 -7.18
N GLY A 135 26.15 -0.27 -7.45
CA GLY A 135 25.99 0.92 -6.61
C GLY A 135 25.31 0.65 -5.27
N LEU A 136 24.60 -0.49 -5.15
CA LEU A 136 23.94 -0.93 -3.91
C LEU A 136 24.74 -2.02 -3.18
N PHE A 137 25.34 -2.94 -3.95
CA PHE A 137 26.10 -4.09 -3.48
C PHE A 137 27.41 -4.20 -4.26
N ASP A 138 28.51 -3.71 -3.67
CA ASP A 138 29.83 -3.66 -4.32
C ASP A 138 30.33 -5.03 -4.79
N ASP A 139 29.85 -6.12 -4.18
CA ASP A 139 30.21 -7.50 -4.48
C ASP A 139 29.21 -8.22 -5.41
N TRP A 140 28.29 -7.50 -6.07
CA TRP A 140 27.27 -8.09 -6.95
C TRP A 140 27.87 -8.97 -8.06
N GLN A 141 27.42 -10.24 -8.13
CA GLN A 141 27.92 -11.24 -9.10
C GLN A 141 26.84 -11.83 -10.02
N ALA A 142 25.56 -11.47 -9.85
CA ALA A 142 24.50 -12.08 -10.65
C ALA A 142 24.67 -11.68 -12.12
N GLN A 143 24.67 -12.68 -13.00
CA GLN A 143 24.97 -12.48 -14.42
C GLN A 143 23.75 -12.22 -15.30
N GLY A 144 22.53 -12.34 -14.75
CA GLY A 144 21.27 -11.95 -15.41
C GLY A 144 20.97 -12.76 -16.67
#